data_AF-A0A2G5U322-F1
#
_entry.id   AF-A0A2G5U322-F1
#
_cell.length_a   1.000
_cell.length_b   1.000
_cell.length_c   1.000
_cell.angle_alpha   90.00
_cell.angle_beta   90.00
_cell.angle_gamma   90.00
#
_symmetry.space_group_name_H-M   'P 1'
#
loop_
_entity.id
_entity.type
_entity.pdbx_description
1 polymer ?
#
loop_
_entity_poly.entity_id
_entity_poly.type
_entity_poly.pdbx_seq_one_letter_code
_entity_poly.pdbx_strand_id
1 'polypeptide(L)'
;MDGIDPETLLEWLQTGIGDERDLQLMALEQLCMLLLMADNIDRCFESCPPRTFIPALCKIFIDETAPDNVLEVTARAITYYLDVSNECTRRITQVDGAVKAICARLAAAEMSDRSSKDLGRLIDSIYF
;
A
#
# COMPACT_ATOMS: atom_id res chain seq x y z
N MET A 1 12.78 -11.51 19.63
CA MET A 1 12.53 -12.38 18.48
C MET A 1 12.36 -11.42 17.32
N ASP A 2 13.42 -11.33 16.51
CA ASP A 2 13.64 -10.40 15.39
C ASP A 2 12.35 -10.02 14.67
N GLY A 3 11.98 -8.73 14.77
CA GLY A 3 11.10 -8.15 13.77
C GLY A 3 11.90 -8.03 12.48
N ILE A 4 11.37 -8.59 11.38
CA ILE A 4 11.96 -8.46 10.04
C ILE A 4 12.29 -7.00 9.79
N ASP A 5 13.53 -6.71 9.41
CA ASP A 5 13.96 -5.35 9.13
C ASP A 5 13.08 -4.72 8.04
N PRO A 6 12.78 -3.42 8.15
CA PRO A 6 11.93 -2.75 7.18
C PRO A 6 12.56 -2.71 5.79
N GLU A 7 13.89 -2.73 5.69
CA GLU A 7 14.61 -2.84 4.42
C GLU A 7 14.32 -4.18 3.75
N THR A 8 14.38 -5.28 4.51
CA THR A 8 14.04 -6.63 4.05
C THR A 8 12.57 -6.73 3.63
N LEU A 9 11.64 -6.18 4.44
CA LEU A 9 10.23 -6.10 4.05
C LEU A 9 10.04 -5.35 2.74
N LEU A 10 10.72 -4.21 2.58
CA LEU A 10 10.63 -3.40 1.37
C LEU A 10 11.22 -4.11 0.15
N GLU A 11 12.30 -4.87 0.33
CA GLU A 11 12.83 -5.73 -0.73
C GLU A 11 11.76 -6.75 -1.15
N TRP A 12 11.19 -7.51 -0.21
CA TRP A 12 10.15 -8.50 -0.49
C TRP A 12 8.87 -7.90 -1.11
N LEU A 13 8.53 -6.65 -0.78
CA LEU A 13 7.42 -5.95 -1.44
C LEU A 13 7.71 -5.67 -2.91
N GLN A 14 8.97 -5.42 -3.25
CA GLN A 14 9.41 -5.13 -4.61
C GLN A 14 9.77 -6.40 -5.40
N THR A 15 10.07 -7.50 -4.72
CA THR A 15 10.16 -8.81 -5.37
C THR A 15 8.74 -9.34 -5.59
N GLY A 16 8.40 -9.68 -6.82
CA GLY A 16 7.00 -9.85 -7.20
C GLY A 16 6.82 -10.61 -8.49
N ILE A 17 7.68 -11.61 -8.74
CA ILE A 17 7.67 -12.38 -9.98
C ILE A 17 7.64 -13.87 -9.62
N GLY A 18 6.61 -14.59 -10.09
CA GLY A 18 6.50 -16.04 -9.89
C GLY A 18 6.36 -16.48 -8.43
N ASP A 19 7.25 -17.35 -7.98
CA ASP A 19 7.27 -17.99 -6.64
C ASP A 19 7.47 -16.99 -5.49
N GLU A 20 8.04 -15.81 -5.79
CA GLU A 20 8.30 -14.76 -4.80
C GLU A 20 7.03 -14.01 -4.36
N ARG A 21 5.89 -14.26 -5.00
CA ARG A 21 4.60 -13.65 -4.62
C ARG A 21 4.15 -14.05 -3.21
N ASP A 22 4.50 -15.24 -2.74
CA ASP A 22 4.18 -15.69 -1.38
C ASP A 22 4.96 -14.86 -0.34
N LEU A 23 6.24 -14.60 -0.62
CA LEU A 23 7.10 -13.70 0.18
C LEU A 23 6.57 -12.26 0.15
N GLN A 24 6.15 -11.77 -1.01
CA GLN A 24 5.54 -10.46 -1.16
C GLN A 24 4.27 -10.32 -0.31
N LEU A 25 3.40 -11.34 -0.34
CA LEU A 25 2.17 -11.37 0.45
C LEU A 25 2.49 -11.39 1.96
N MET A 26 3.43 -12.23 2.38
CA MET A 26 3.88 -12.31 3.77
C MET A 26 4.43 -10.95 4.26
N ALA A 27 5.24 -10.29 3.42
CA ALA A 27 5.77 -8.96 3.72
C ALA A 27 4.65 -7.92 3.87
N LEU A 28 3.67 -7.95 2.97
CA LEU A 28 2.49 -7.08 3.03
C LEU A 28 1.70 -7.31 4.31
N GLU A 29 1.40 -8.56 4.67
CA GLU A 29 0.64 -8.87 5.89
C GLU A 29 1.38 -8.40 7.14
N GLN A 30 2.68 -8.67 7.21
CA GLN A 30 3.53 -8.24 8.31
C GLN A 30 3.54 -6.70 8.43
N LEU A 31 3.72 -5.99 7.31
CA LEU A 31 3.64 -4.53 7.27
C LEU A 31 2.27 -4.03 7.77
N CYS A 32 1.21 -4.66 7.30
CA CYS A 32 -0.16 -4.32 7.67
C CYS A 32 -0.39 -4.50 9.19
N MET A 33 0.13 -5.58 9.76
CA MET A 33 0.08 -5.86 11.19
C MET A 33 0.91 -4.86 11.99
N LEU A 34 2.10 -4.49 11.50
CA LEU A 34 2.94 -3.46 12.11
C LEU A 34 2.25 -2.10 12.13
N LEU A 35 1.62 -1.70 11.02
CA LEU A 35 0.85 -0.45 10.93
C LEU A 35 -0.35 -0.46 11.89
N LEU A 36 -1.06 -1.59 11.98
CA LEU A 36 -2.22 -1.73 12.87
C LEU A 36 -1.83 -1.72 14.35
N MET A 37 -0.70 -2.34 14.70
CA MET A 37 -0.18 -2.38 16.08
C MET A 37 0.67 -1.16 16.45
N ALA A 38 0.91 -0.25 15.50
CA ALA A 38 1.69 0.94 15.76
C ALA A 38 0.90 1.93 16.59
N ASP A 39 1.16 1.92 17.90
CA ASP A 39 0.64 2.90 18.84
C ASP A 39 1.23 4.31 18.63
N ASN A 40 2.35 4.42 17.88
CA ASN A 40 3.01 5.68 17.61
C ASN A 40 3.38 5.86 16.14
N ILE A 41 2.90 6.95 15.57
CA ILE A 41 3.13 7.35 14.17
C ILE A 41 4.62 7.56 13.91
N ASP A 42 5.34 8.31 14.75
CA ASP A 42 6.78 8.56 14.57
C ASP A 42 7.58 7.27 14.44
N ARG A 43 7.33 6.30 15.32
CA ARG A 43 8.00 5.00 15.30
C ARG A 43 7.65 4.19 14.05
N CYS A 44 6.40 4.31 13.61
CA CYS A 44 5.93 3.69 12.38
C CYS A 44 6.62 4.28 11.15
N PHE A 45 6.83 5.61 11.12
CA PHE A 45 7.56 6.29 10.06
C PHE A 45 9.08 6.03 10.11
N GLU A 46 9.65 5.84 11.30
CA GLU A 46 11.06 5.44 11.46
C GLU A 46 11.31 4.03 10.94
N SER A 47 10.45 3.07 11.30
CA SER A 47 10.56 1.70 10.78
C SER A 47 10.13 1.64 9.33
N CYS A 48 8.92 2.08 8.99
CA CYS A 48 8.33 1.94 7.66
C CYS A 48 8.11 3.32 7.02
N PRO A 49 9.16 3.93 6.45
CA PRO A 49 9.05 5.28 5.91
C PRO A 49 8.11 5.31 4.69
N PRO A 50 6.99 6.06 4.74
CA PRO A 50 6.03 6.07 3.64
C PRO A 50 6.62 6.64 2.35
N ARG A 51 7.72 7.40 2.41
CA ARG A 51 8.43 7.85 1.20
C ARG A 51 8.91 6.71 0.32
N THR A 52 9.18 5.54 0.89
CA THR A 52 9.70 4.38 0.15
C THR A 52 8.66 3.29 0.01
N PHE A 53 7.85 3.06 1.05
CA PHE A 53 6.79 2.04 1.02
C PHE A 53 5.62 2.42 0.10
N ILE A 54 5.16 3.68 0.12
CA ILE A 54 4.06 4.13 -0.76
C ILE A 54 4.35 3.87 -2.24
N PRO A 55 5.50 4.30 -2.82
CA PRO A 55 5.77 4.02 -4.23
C PRO A 55 5.93 2.53 -4.54
N ALA A 56 6.42 1.71 -3.60
CA ALA A 56 6.47 0.26 -3.76
C ALA A 56 5.06 -0.35 -3.81
N LEU A 57 4.18 0.02 -2.87
CA LEU A 57 2.78 -0.42 -2.83
C LEU A 57 2.02 0.04 -4.09
N CYS A 58 2.27 1.26 -4.55
CA CYS A 58 1.66 1.79 -5.78
C CYS A 58 2.11 0.98 -7.02
N LYS A 59 3.38 0.56 -7.09
CA LYS A 59 3.86 -0.30 -8.18
C LYS A 59 3.13 -1.64 -8.24
N ILE A 60 2.79 -2.23 -7.10
CA ILE A 60 2.01 -3.48 -7.04
C ILE A 60 0.63 -3.30 -7.70
N PHE A 61 -0.02 -2.16 -7.47
CA PHE A 61 -1.28 -1.82 -8.13
C PHE A 61 -1.15 -1.60 -9.64
N ILE A 62 -0.03 -1.03 -10.07
CA ILE A 62 0.28 -0.83 -11.49
C ILE A 62 0.55 -2.18 -12.17
N ASP A 63 1.10 -3.16 -11.45
CA ASP A 63 1.44 -4.47 -11.97
C ASP A 63 0.20 -5.32 -12.29
N GLU A 64 -0.16 -5.45 -13.56
CA GLU A 64 -1.36 -6.18 -14.05
C GLU A 64 -1.32 -7.68 -13.79
N THR A 65 -0.16 -8.20 -13.38
CA THR A 65 0.01 -9.61 -13.03
C THR A 65 -0.19 -9.89 -11.54
N ALA A 66 -0.38 -8.85 -10.73
CA ALA A 66 -0.62 -8.99 -9.30
C ALA A 66 -1.98 -9.66 -9.02
N PRO A 67 -2.02 -10.76 -8.27
CA PRO A 67 -3.26 -11.46 -7.92
C PRO A 67 -4.09 -10.64 -6.93
N ASP A 68 -5.39 -10.90 -6.89
CA ASP A 68 -6.35 -10.16 -6.06
C ASP A 68 -5.95 -10.14 -4.59
N ASN A 69 -5.53 -11.27 -4.03
CA ASN A 69 -5.09 -11.38 -2.63
C ASN A 69 -3.97 -10.38 -2.29
N VAL A 70 -3.00 -10.19 -3.19
CA VAL A 70 -1.90 -9.24 -2.99
C VAL A 70 -2.43 -7.81 -3.05
N LEU A 71 -3.34 -7.51 -3.98
CA LEU A 71 -3.98 -6.21 -4.09
C LEU A 71 -4.83 -5.88 -2.84
N GLU A 72 -5.53 -6.85 -2.26
CA GLU A 72 -6.32 -6.67 -1.03
C GLU A 72 -5.48 -6.19 0.14
N VAL A 73 -4.38 -6.90 0.42
CA VAL A 73 -3.50 -6.54 1.54
C VAL A 73 -2.79 -5.22 1.24
N THR A 74 -2.39 -4.97 -0.01
CA THR A 74 -1.80 -3.70 -0.46
C THR A 74 -2.78 -2.53 -0.28
N ALA A 75 -4.05 -2.70 -0.66
CA ALA A 75 -5.10 -1.69 -0.47
C ALA A 75 -5.26 -1.33 1.01
N ARG A 76 -5.28 -2.36 1.87
CA ARG A 76 -5.43 -2.18 3.31
C ARG A 76 -4.22 -1.47 3.91
N ALA A 77 -3.00 -1.84 3.50
CA ALA A 77 -1.77 -1.19 3.95
C ALA A 77 -1.73 0.29 3.53
N ILE A 78 -2.07 0.62 2.29
CA ILE A 78 -2.20 2.01 1.82
C ILE A 78 -3.23 2.77 2.66
N THR A 79 -4.39 2.16 2.93
CA THR A 79 -5.44 2.77 3.76
C THR A 79 -4.92 3.08 5.16
N TYR A 80 -4.17 2.19 5.79
CA TYR A 80 -3.55 2.48 7.09
C TYR A 80 -2.55 3.62 7.02
N TYR A 81 -1.72 3.69 5.99
CA TYR A 81 -0.82 4.84 5.81
C TYR A 81 -1.56 6.17 5.66
N LEU A 82 -2.71 6.16 4.98
CA LEU A 82 -3.56 7.34 4.76
C LEU A 82 -4.28 7.76 6.06
N ASP A 83 -4.75 6.79 6.83
CA ASP A 83 -5.40 7.03 8.14
C ASP A 83 -4.40 7.64 9.14
N VAL A 84 -3.17 7.15 9.11
CA VAL A 84 -2.06 7.66 9.93
C VAL A 84 -1.64 9.07 9.47
N SER A 85 -1.51 9.31 8.16
CA SER A 85 -1.13 10.62 7.64
C SER A 85 -1.67 10.93 6.25
N ASN A 86 -2.32 12.09 6.13
CA ASN A 86 -2.79 12.64 4.86
C ASN A 86 -1.66 13.05 3.89
N GLU A 87 -0.40 13.15 4.36
CA GLU A 87 0.74 13.41 3.48
C GLU A 87 1.03 12.23 2.53
N CYS A 88 0.64 11.01 2.94
CA CYS A 88 0.76 9.82 2.11
C CYS A 88 -0.06 9.95 0.82
N THR A 89 -1.24 10.58 0.88
CA THR A 89 -2.11 10.80 -0.27
C THR A 89 -1.42 11.62 -1.35
N ARG A 90 -0.76 12.72 -0.95
CA ARG A 90 0.02 13.54 -1.90
C ARG A 90 1.11 12.73 -2.59
N ARG A 91 1.81 11.85 -1.86
CA ARG A 91 2.83 10.99 -2.49
C ARG A 91 2.24 10.01 -3.49
N ILE A 92 1.11 9.37 -3.18
CA ILE A 92 0.43 8.46 -4.13
C ILE A 92 0.10 9.22 -5.42
N THR A 93 -0.42 10.44 -5.30
CA THR A 93 -0.73 11.27 -6.49
C THR A 93 0.50 11.72 -7.27
N GLN A 94 1.68 11.76 -6.65
CA GLN A 94 2.94 12.05 -7.33
C GLN A 94 3.54 10.83 -8.06
N VAL A 95 3.07 9.61 -7.75
CA VAL A 95 3.49 8.42 -8.49
C VAL A 95 2.64 8.32 -9.76
N ASP A 96 3.30 8.49 -10.90
CA ASP A 96 2.65 8.47 -12.21
C ASP A 96 1.93 7.12 -12.44
N GLY A 97 0.67 7.18 -12.85
CA GLY A 97 -0.17 5.99 -13.07
C GLY A 97 -0.70 5.29 -11.81
N ALA A 98 -0.19 5.57 -10.61
CA ALA A 98 -0.60 4.89 -9.38
C ALA A 98 -2.09 5.10 -9.07
N VAL A 99 -2.54 6.34 -9.12
CA VAL A 99 -3.94 6.73 -8.87
C VAL A 99 -4.90 5.98 -9.81
N LYS A 100 -4.56 5.94 -11.10
CA LYS A 100 -5.39 5.28 -12.12
C LYS A 100 -5.39 3.77 -11.92
N ALA A 101 -4.24 3.19 -11.61
CA ALA A 101 -4.10 1.76 -11.36
C ALA A 101 -4.85 1.32 -10.10
N ILE A 102 -4.72 2.06 -9.00
CA ILE A 102 -5.45 1.83 -7.75
C ILE A 102 -6.95 1.88 -8.02
N CYS A 103 -7.44 2.95 -8.67
CA CYS A 103 -8.86 3.09 -9.02
C CYS A 103 -9.35 1.94 -9.91
N ALA A 104 -8.59 1.56 -10.94
CA ALA A 104 -8.93 0.47 -11.84
C ALA A 104 -8.98 -0.89 -11.11
N ARG A 105 -8.02 -1.17 -10.23
CA ARG A 105 -8.00 -2.43 -9.45
C ARG A 105 -9.06 -2.47 -8.38
N LEU A 106 -9.33 -1.36 -7.69
CA LEU A 106 -10.44 -1.28 -6.73
C LEU A 106 -11.79 -1.48 -7.41
N ALA A 107 -11.95 -0.93 -8.62
CA ALA A 107 -13.15 -1.14 -9.43
C ALA A 107 -13.25 -2.58 -9.96
N ALA A 108 -12.14 -3.19 -10.37
CA ALA A 108 -12.09 -4.56 -10.88
C ALA A 108 -12.27 -5.61 -9.77
N ALA A 109 -11.74 -5.37 -8.58
CA ALA A 109 -11.82 -6.27 -7.44
C ALA A 109 -13.16 -6.20 -6.68
N GLU A 110 -14.14 -5.42 -7.17
CA GLU A 110 -15.45 -5.18 -6.51
C GLU A 110 -15.33 -4.90 -5.00
N MET A 111 -14.26 -4.23 -4.56
CA MET A 111 -14.05 -3.92 -3.14
C MET A 111 -15.14 -2.97 -2.65
N SER A 112 -16.10 -3.57 -1.96
CA SER A 112 -17.42 -3.03 -1.60
C SER A 112 -17.39 -1.57 -1.11
N ASP A 113 -17.97 -0.70 -1.92
CA ASP A 113 -18.54 0.64 -1.71
C ASP A 113 -17.82 1.72 -0.87
N ARG A 114 -17.05 1.41 0.16
CA ARG A 114 -16.49 2.43 1.08
C ARG A 114 -15.07 2.82 0.70
N SER A 115 -14.15 1.87 0.56
CA SER A 115 -12.74 2.15 0.29
C SER A 115 -12.52 2.79 -1.08
N SER A 116 -13.24 2.32 -2.11
CA SER A 116 -13.19 2.89 -3.47
C SER A 116 -13.77 4.30 -3.53
N LYS A 117 -14.86 4.58 -2.79
CA LYS A 117 -15.44 5.92 -2.69
C LYS A 117 -14.58 6.89 -1.90
N ASP A 118 -13.99 6.46 -0.78
CA ASP A 118 -13.12 7.30 0.03
C ASP A 118 -11.84 7.65 -0.75
N LEU A 119 -11.18 6.66 -1.36
CA LEU A 119 -10.01 6.93 -2.21
C LEU A 119 -10.35 7.80 -3.43
N GLY A 120 -11.46 7.51 -4.12
CA GLY A 120 -11.92 8.32 -5.24
C GLY A 120 -12.21 9.77 -4.84
N ARG A 121 -12.88 10.00 -3.70
CA ARG A 121 -13.09 11.35 -3.16
C ARG A 121 -11.79 12.03 -2.75
N LEU A 122 -10.85 11.30 -2.15
CA LEU A 122 -9.55 11.84 -1.75
C LEU A 122 -8.75 12.34 -2.96
N ILE A 123 -8.80 11.62 -4.08
CA ILE A 123 -8.14 12.03 -5.33
C ILE A 123 -8.84 13.25 -5.94
N ASP A 124 -10.17 13.24 -5.98
CA ASP A 124 -10.97 14.35 -6.51
C ASP A 124 -10.73 15.65 -5.73
N SER A 125 -10.65 15.56 -4.40
CA SER A 125 -10.40 16.71 -3.51
C SER A 125 -8.96 17.24 -3.55
N ILE A 126 -8.02 16.56 -4.23
CA ILE A 126 -6.64 17.07 -4.42
C ILE A 126 -6.52 17.84 -5.74
N TYR A 127 -7.39 17.57 -6.71
CA TYR A 127 -7.40 18.22 -8.02
C TYR A 127 -8.33 19.44 -8.13
N PHE A 128 -9.12 19.73 -7.08
CA PHE A 128 -10.06 20.86 -6.98
C PHE A 128 -9.87 21.62 -5.66
#